data_AF-A0A940S1T9-F1
#
_entry.id   AF-A0A940S1T9-F1
#
_cell.length_a   1.000
_cell.length_b   1.000
_cell.length_c   1.000
_cell.angle_alpha   90.00
_cell.angle_beta   90.00
_cell.angle_gamma   90.00
#
_symmetry.space_group_name_H-M   'P 1'
#
loop_
_entity.id
_entity.type
_entity.pdbx_description
1 polymer ?
#
loop_
_entity_poly.entity_id
_entity_poly.type
_entity_poly.pdbx_seq_one_letter_code
_entity_poly.pdbx_strand_id
1 'polypeptide(L)'
;MTLITPILPADTPRTAAEAALARYVLNQADALLSASALLGGEPAERRTARLLRDLLHAPRLTRRLRREFVDLHRLLSLDGVEDPESLQAGCFAAIDPSSPVVEDICLLADGVRAHLVALAEAGEDDPALSALMAA
;
A
#
# COMPACT_ATOMS: atom_id res chain seq x y z
N MET A 1 -16.49 -40.30 -4.83
CA MET A 1 -16.44 -39.68 -6.17
C MET A 1 -16.00 -38.24 -5.98
N THR A 2 -14.73 -37.96 -6.27
CA THR A 2 -14.02 -36.72 -5.95
C THR A 2 -14.61 -35.53 -6.68
N LEU A 3 -14.99 -34.51 -5.91
CA LEU A 3 -15.32 -33.19 -6.41
C LEU A 3 -14.05 -32.33 -6.51
N ILE A 4 -13.91 -31.66 -7.66
CA ILE A 4 -13.32 -30.33 -7.85
C ILE A 4 -11.78 -30.22 -7.78
N THR A 5 -11.19 -30.00 -8.96
CA THR A 5 -10.12 -29.02 -9.13
C THR A 5 -10.65 -27.95 -10.07
N PRO A 6 -10.86 -26.68 -9.67
CA PRO A 6 -11.00 -25.64 -10.66
C PRO A 6 -9.60 -25.41 -11.20
N ILE A 7 -9.39 -25.74 -12.47
CA ILE A 7 -8.26 -25.22 -13.24
C ILE A 7 -8.47 -23.70 -13.26
N LEU A 8 -7.76 -22.99 -12.40
CA LEU A 8 -7.69 -21.53 -12.45
C LEU A 8 -7.24 -21.16 -13.87
N PRO A 9 -8.01 -20.37 -14.64
CA PRO A 9 -7.60 -20.04 -15.99
C PRO A 9 -6.32 -19.21 -15.95
N ALA A 10 -5.33 -19.62 -16.73
CA ALA A 10 -4.12 -18.86 -17.02
C ALA A 10 -4.51 -17.44 -17.51
N ASP A 11 -3.79 -16.43 -17.01
CA ASP A 11 -3.85 -15.01 -17.41
C ASP A 11 -5.23 -14.35 -17.42
N THR A 12 -5.94 -14.39 -16.30
CA THR A 12 -7.00 -13.39 -16.10
C THR A 12 -6.33 -12.02 -15.87
N PRO A 13 -6.62 -10.96 -16.65
CA PRO A 13 -5.97 -9.64 -16.53
C PRO A 13 -6.55 -8.79 -15.40
N ARG A 14 -5.74 -7.96 -14.74
CA ARG A 14 -6.14 -7.06 -13.62
C ARG A 14 -7.60 -6.58 -13.68
N THR A 15 -8.30 -6.63 -12.55
CA THR A 15 -9.64 -6.03 -12.47
C THR A 15 -9.52 -4.52 -12.64
N ALA A 16 -10.64 -3.85 -12.91
CA ALA A 16 -10.64 -2.39 -12.99
C ALA A 16 -10.06 -1.73 -11.73
N ALA A 17 -10.41 -2.24 -10.55
CA ALA A 17 -9.88 -1.75 -9.27
C ALA A 17 -8.37 -2.01 -9.13
N GLU A 18 -7.90 -3.20 -9.51
CA GLU A 18 -6.47 -3.55 -9.47
C GLU A 18 -5.63 -2.71 -10.45
N ALA A 19 -6.18 -2.40 -11.62
CA ALA A 19 -5.55 -1.55 -12.61
C ALA A 19 -5.54 -0.08 -12.18
N ALA A 20 -6.61 0.40 -11.56
CA ALA A 20 -6.70 1.76 -11.01
C ALA A 20 -5.66 1.99 -9.90
N LEU A 21 -5.55 1.07 -8.93
CA LEU A 21 -4.52 1.14 -7.89
C LEU A 21 -3.12 1.15 -8.50
N ALA A 22 -2.83 0.26 -9.45
CA ALA A 22 -1.52 0.24 -10.10
C ALA A 22 -1.21 1.55 -10.80
N ARG A 23 -2.17 2.10 -11.55
CA ARG A 23 -2.00 3.35 -12.27
C ARG A 23 -1.69 4.49 -11.30
N TYR A 24 -2.48 4.61 -10.23
CA TYR A 24 -2.28 5.64 -9.22
C TYR A 24 -0.88 5.52 -8.59
N VAL A 25 -0.53 4.33 -8.09
CA VAL A 25 0.74 4.07 -7.42
C VAL A 25 1.94 4.33 -8.32
N LEU A 26 1.90 3.89 -9.57
CA LEU A 26 3.00 4.11 -10.51
C LEU A 26 3.13 5.57 -10.93
N ASN A 27 2.01 6.31 -11.02
CA ASN A 27 2.04 7.75 -11.25
C ASN A 27 2.61 8.52 -10.05
N GLN A 28 2.51 7.97 -8.84
CA GLN A 28 3.00 8.55 -7.59
C GLN A 28 4.31 7.93 -7.08
N ALA A 29 5.02 7.16 -7.92
CA ALA A 29 6.14 6.32 -7.48
C ALA A 29 7.23 7.10 -6.73
N ASP A 30 7.69 8.24 -7.27
CA ASP A 30 8.75 9.05 -6.66
C ASP A 30 8.31 9.68 -5.34
N ALA A 31 7.05 10.11 -5.28
CA ALA A 31 6.45 10.69 -4.07
C ALA A 31 6.30 9.63 -2.97
N LEU A 32 5.85 8.42 -3.33
CA LEU A 32 5.75 7.29 -2.40
C LEU A 32 7.10 6.83 -1.87
N LEU A 33 8.15 6.80 -2.71
CA LEU A 33 9.51 6.49 -2.28
C LEU A 33 10.04 7.55 -1.31
N SER A 34 9.87 8.83 -1.66
CA SER A 34 10.31 9.96 -0.84
C SER A 34 9.59 10.01 0.51
N ALA A 35 8.27 9.83 0.51
CA ALA A 35 7.47 9.73 1.74
C ALA A 35 7.89 8.52 2.60
N SER A 36 8.14 7.36 1.98
CA SER A 36 8.59 6.17 2.70
C SER A 36 9.95 6.38 3.36
N ALA A 37 10.90 6.99 2.64
CA ALA A 37 12.21 7.34 3.16
C ALA A 37 12.10 8.33 4.33
N LEU A 38 11.23 9.33 4.20
CA LEU A 38 11.05 10.35 5.23
C LEU A 38 10.41 9.77 6.51
N LEU A 39 9.46 8.86 6.38
CA LEU A 39 8.68 8.32 7.50
C LEU A 39 9.33 7.12 8.18
N GLY A 40 10.06 6.27 7.44
CA GLY A 40 10.62 5.03 7.97
C GLY A 40 12.07 4.77 7.56
N GLY A 41 12.74 5.78 7.02
CA GLY A 41 14.13 5.70 6.58
C GLY A 41 14.35 4.75 5.40
N GLU A 42 15.62 4.43 5.18
CA GLU A 42 16.07 3.53 4.12
C GLU A 42 15.35 2.15 4.11
N PRO A 43 15.04 1.50 5.25
CA PRO A 43 14.32 0.23 5.23
C PRO A 43 12.92 0.35 4.60
N ALA A 44 12.20 1.43 4.90
CA ALA A 44 10.87 1.68 4.35
C ALA A 44 10.94 2.02 2.86
N GLU A 45 11.87 2.87 2.44
CA GLU A 45 12.12 3.18 1.03
C GLU A 45 12.41 1.92 0.21
N ARG A 46 13.32 1.05 0.69
CA ARG A 46 13.66 -0.22 0.03
C ARG A 46 12.45 -1.15 -0.09
N ARG A 47 11.62 -1.20 0.95
CA ARG A 47 10.38 -1.99 0.93
C ARG A 47 9.40 -1.46 -0.12
N THR A 48 9.21 -0.15 -0.18
CA THR A 48 8.35 0.50 -1.18
C THR A 48 8.87 0.29 -2.60
N ALA A 49 10.18 0.44 -2.83
CA ALA A 49 10.80 0.17 -4.13
C ALA A 49 10.59 -1.27 -4.59
N ARG A 50 10.69 -2.24 -3.67
CA ARG A 50 10.39 -3.64 -3.95
C ARG A 50 8.91 -3.85 -4.30
N LEU A 51 8.00 -3.25 -3.55
CA LEU A 51 6.56 -3.32 -3.82
C LEU A 51 6.22 -2.78 -5.21
N LEU A 52 6.78 -1.62 -5.60
CA LEU A 52 6.60 -1.03 -6.93
C LEU A 52 7.13 -1.95 -8.03
N ARG A 53 8.29 -2.57 -7.83
CA ARG A 53 8.85 -3.53 -8.77
C ARG A 53 7.98 -4.79 -8.90
N ASP A 54 7.58 -5.38 -7.78
CA ASP A 54 6.74 -6.57 -7.77
C ASP A 54 5.38 -6.27 -8.44
N LEU A 55 4.84 -5.06 -8.27
CA LEU A 55 3.65 -4.58 -8.94
C LEU A 55 3.81 -4.54 -10.47
N LEU A 56 4.94 -4.09 -11.01
CA LEU A 56 5.18 -4.01 -12.46
C LEU A 56 5.18 -5.38 -13.14
N HIS A 57 5.64 -6.41 -12.43
CA HIS A 57 5.77 -7.76 -12.96
C HIS A 57 4.55 -8.65 -12.69
N ALA A 58 3.65 -8.23 -11.80
CA ALA A 58 2.49 -9.02 -11.43
C ALA A 58 1.29 -8.77 -12.36
N PRO A 59 0.74 -9.81 -13.03
CA PRO A 59 -0.47 -9.68 -13.84
C PRO A 59 -1.74 -9.46 -12.99
N ARG A 60 -1.65 -9.72 -11.67
CA ARG A 60 -2.72 -9.60 -10.67
C ARG A 60 -2.17 -9.10 -9.34
N LEU A 61 -3.03 -8.48 -8.52
CA LEU A 61 -2.67 -8.16 -7.14
C LEU A 61 -2.86 -9.39 -6.26
N THR A 62 -1.77 -10.11 -6.03
CA THR A 62 -1.75 -11.23 -5.09
C THR A 62 -2.10 -10.77 -3.68
N ARG A 63 -2.58 -11.68 -2.82
CA ARG A 63 -2.80 -11.42 -1.39
C ARG A 63 -1.56 -10.85 -0.68
N ARG A 64 -0.36 -11.25 -1.11
CA ARG A 64 0.90 -10.67 -0.62
C ARG A 64 1.02 -9.20 -1.00
N LEU A 65 0.79 -8.85 -2.26
CA LEU A 65 0.84 -7.44 -2.72
C LEU A 65 -0.21 -6.59 -2.02
N ARG A 66 -1.44 -7.09 -1.87
CA ARG A 66 -2.52 -6.40 -1.14
C ARG A 66 -2.11 -6.06 0.30
N ARG A 67 -1.54 -7.04 1.02
CA ARG A 67 -0.96 -6.82 2.36
C ARG A 67 0.17 -5.80 2.35
N GLU A 68 1.08 -5.86 1.39
CA GLU A 68 2.17 -4.88 1.30
C GLU A 68 1.67 -3.46 1.02
N PHE A 69 0.59 -3.27 0.25
CA PHE A 69 -0.07 -1.96 0.10
C PHE A 69 -0.77 -1.49 1.36
N VAL A 70 -1.41 -2.40 2.11
CA VAL A 70 -1.98 -2.07 3.43
C VAL A 70 -0.88 -1.60 4.39
N ASP A 71 0.27 -2.28 4.41
CA ASP A 71 1.41 -1.89 5.24
C ASP A 71 2.02 -0.55 4.79
N LEU A 72 2.06 -0.27 3.48
CA LEU A 72 2.46 1.04 2.97
C LEU A 72 1.49 2.14 3.42
N HIS A 73 0.18 1.90 3.33
CA HIS A 73 -0.82 2.84 3.83
C HIS A 73 -0.66 3.10 5.33
N ARG A 74 -0.41 2.06 6.13
CA ARG A 74 -0.13 2.18 7.57
C ARG A 74 1.09 3.06 7.85
N LEU A 75 2.18 2.85 7.12
CA LEU A 75 3.37 3.70 7.20
C LEU A 75 3.01 5.18 6.93
N LEU A 76 2.30 5.45 5.84
CA LEU A 76 1.91 6.81 5.43
C LEU A 76 0.95 7.47 6.43
N SER A 77 0.10 6.67 7.08
CA SER A 77 -0.87 7.13 8.08
C SER A 77 -0.29 7.17 9.49
N LEU A 78 1.00 6.87 9.65
CA LEU A 78 1.69 6.78 10.95
C LEU A 78 1.02 5.78 11.91
N ASP A 79 0.38 4.74 11.37
CA ASP A 79 -0.18 3.66 12.19
C ASP A 79 0.98 2.87 12.83
N GLY A 80 0.93 2.71 14.16
CA GLY A 80 1.95 2.00 14.93
C GLY A 80 3.16 2.82 15.41
N VAL A 81 3.14 4.16 15.36
CA VAL A 81 4.20 5.02 15.94
C VAL A 81 4.10 5.21 17.45
N GLU A 82 3.39 4.34 18.16
CA GLU A 82 3.17 4.41 19.61
C GLU A 82 4.45 4.18 20.42
N ASP A 83 5.43 3.47 19.83
CA ASP A 83 6.75 3.28 20.41
C ASP A 83 7.67 4.45 20.04
N PRO A 84 8.00 5.35 21.00
CA PRO A 84 8.84 6.52 20.74
C PRO A 84 10.31 6.15 20.44
N GLU A 85 10.74 4.92 20.76
CA GLU A 85 12.09 4.45 20.43
C GLU A 85 12.18 3.82 19.04
N SER A 86 11.04 3.64 18.36
CA SER A 86 11.02 3.10 17.01
C SER A 86 11.67 4.07 16.01
N LEU A 87 12.33 3.50 14.99
CA LEU A 87 12.91 4.29 13.89
C LEU A 87 11.86 5.20 13.24
N GLN A 88 10.64 4.70 13.07
CA GLN A 88 9.53 5.44 12.47
C GLN A 88 9.12 6.66 13.32
N ALA A 89 9.05 6.51 14.65
CA ALA A 89 8.75 7.63 15.55
C ALA A 89 9.85 8.70 15.51
N GLY A 90 11.13 8.28 15.46
CA GLY A 90 12.25 9.21 15.30
C GLY A 90 12.23 9.96 13.96
N CYS A 91 11.96 9.26 12.86
CA CYS A 91 11.81 9.83 11.51
C CYS A 91 10.65 10.83 11.46
N PHE A 92 9.48 10.46 11.97
CA PHE A 92 8.32 11.33 12.03
C PHE A 92 8.55 12.57 12.91
N ALA A 93 9.15 12.41 14.09
CA ALA A 93 9.43 13.53 15.01
C ALA A 93 10.38 14.58 14.42
N ALA A 94 11.15 14.23 13.39
CA ALA A 94 12.03 15.15 12.67
C ALA A 94 11.29 16.01 11.63
N ILE A 95 10.03 15.69 11.31
CA ILE A 95 9.22 16.44 10.33
C ILE A 95 8.55 17.61 11.04
N ASP A 96 8.78 18.83 10.55
CA ASP A 96 8.02 20.00 10.99
C ASP A 96 6.54 19.83 10.58
N PRO A 97 5.58 19.85 11.53
CA PRO A 97 4.15 19.75 11.21
C PRO A 97 3.62 20.84 10.29
N SER A 98 4.32 21.99 10.21
CA SER A 98 3.96 23.10 9.31
C SER A 98 4.57 22.96 7.91
N SER A 99 5.37 21.92 7.68
CA SER A 99 6.00 21.67 6.39
C SER A 99 4.97 21.22 5.36
N PRO A 100 5.03 21.73 4.12
CA PRO A 100 4.11 21.32 3.05
C PRO A 100 4.18 19.82 2.72
N VAL A 101 5.30 19.16 3.04
CA VAL A 101 5.45 17.71 2.84
C VAL A 101 4.42 16.90 3.64
N VAL A 102 3.91 17.44 4.74
CA VAL A 102 2.86 16.78 5.54
C VAL A 102 1.58 16.66 4.74
N GLU A 103 1.18 17.73 4.03
CA GLU A 103 0.01 17.71 3.16
C GLU A 103 0.17 16.71 2.02
N ASP A 104 1.35 16.68 1.38
CA ASP A 104 1.66 15.70 0.33
C ASP A 104 1.54 14.25 0.84
N ILE A 105 2.06 13.97 2.03
CA ILE A 105 1.96 12.65 2.66
C ILE A 105 0.50 12.28 2.95
N CYS A 106 -0.29 13.22 3.47
CA CYS A 106 -1.71 13.00 3.71
C CYS A 106 -2.46 12.68 2.41
N LEU A 107 -2.22 13.42 1.33
CA LEU A 107 -2.81 13.16 0.02
C LEU A 107 -2.42 11.79 -0.54
N LEU A 108 -1.16 11.38 -0.35
CA LEU A 108 -0.69 10.04 -0.73
C LEU A 108 -1.41 8.95 0.07
N ALA A 109 -1.51 9.12 1.39
CA ALA A 109 -2.20 8.18 2.28
C ALA A 109 -3.67 8.02 1.87
N ASP A 110 -4.38 9.13 1.69
CA ASP A 110 -5.80 9.15 1.29
C ASP A 110 -6.02 8.51 -0.08
N GLY A 111 -5.17 8.82 -1.06
CA GLY A 111 -5.29 8.23 -2.39
C GLY A 111 -5.00 6.73 -2.40
N VAL A 112 -4.00 6.25 -1.64
CA VAL A 112 -3.78 4.81 -1.47
C VAL A 112 -4.99 4.16 -0.78
N ARG A 113 -5.51 4.77 0.29
CA ARG A 113 -6.68 4.28 1.03
C ARG A 113 -7.90 4.12 0.12
N ALA A 114 -8.23 5.16 -0.64
CA ALA A 114 -9.39 5.16 -1.53
C ALA A 114 -9.33 4.00 -2.54
N HIS A 115 -8.16 3.73 -3.10
CA HIS A 115 -7.98 2.61 -4.03
C HIS A 115 -8.00 1.23 -3.34
N LEU A 116 -7.53 1.11 -2.10
CA LEU A 116 -7.62 -0.13 -1.32
C LEU A 116 -9.07 -0.44 -0.92
N VAL A 117 -9.86 0.57 -0.54
CA VAL A 117 -11.29 0.42 -0.25
C VAL A 117 -12.04 -0.03 -1.50
N ALA A 118 -11.83 0.63 -2.65
CA ALA A 118 -12.44 0.23 -3.91
C ALA A 118 -12.07 -1.21 -4.33
N LEU A 119 -10.86 -1.65 -3.99
CA LEU A 119 -10.41 -3.02 -4.23
C LEU A 119 -11.12 -4.03 -3.32
N ALA A 120 -11.38 -3.66 -2.06
CA ALA A 120 -12.13 -4.49 -1.11
C ALA A 120 -13.60 -4.64 -1.53
N GLU A 121 -14.24 -3.55 -1.95
CA GLU A 121 -15.62 -3.52 -2.45
C GLU A 121 -15.80 -4.34 -3.74
N ALA A 122 -14.77 -4.35 -4.61
CA ALA A 122 -14.79 -5.10 -5.87
C ALA A 122 -14.64 -6.62 -5.72
N GLY A 123 -14.32 -7.12 -4.51
CA GLY A 123 -14.36 -8.54 -4.17
C GLY A 123 -12.99 -9.19 -3.88
N GLU A 124 -12.85 -9.65 -2.63
CA GLU A 124 -12.37 -10.95 -2.13
C GLU A 124 -12.30 -10.89 -0.59
N ASP A 125 -12.49 -12.01 0.12
CA ASP A 125 -12.26 -12.17 1.57
C ASP A 125 -10.75 -12.01 1.92
N ASP A 126 -10.18 -10.82 1.68
CA ASP A 126 -8.84 -10.47 2.13
C ASP A 126 -8.91 -9.73 3.46
N PRO A 127 -8.54 -10.39 4.58
CA PRO A 127 -8.66 -9.78 5.91
C PRO A 127 -7.83 -8.49 6.06
N ALA A 128 -6.79 -8.31 5.25
CA ALA A 128 -5.99 -7.09 5.28
C ALA A 128 -6.75 -5.89 4.70
N LEU A 129 -7.53 -6.12 3.64
CA LEU A 129 -8.37 -5.09 3.04
C LEU A 129 -9.62 -4.82 3.90
N SER A 130 -10.22 -5.87 4.47
CA SER A 130 -11.38 -5.73 5.37
C SER A 130 -11.06 -4.91 6.62
N ALA A 131 -9.87 -5.08 7.21
CA ALA A 131 -9.44 -4.29 8.36
C ALA A 131 -9.38 -2.79 8.04
N LEU A 132 -9.07 -2.42 6.79
CA LEU A 132 -8.99 -1.04 6.34
C LEU A 132 -10.37 -0.38 6.17
N MET A 133 -11.42 -1.17 5.94
CA MET A 133 -12.81 -0.68 5.86
C MET A 133 -13.44 -0.47 7.25
N ALA A 134 -12.90 -1.13 8.28
CA ALA A 134 -13.40 -1.05 9.65
C ALA A 134 -12.75 0.10 10.46
N ALA A 135 -11.77 0.79 9.89
CA ALA A 135 -11.01 1.89 10.48
C ALA A 135 -11.40 3.25 9.86
#